data_AF-T1KVA5-F1
#
_entry.id   AF-T1KVA5-F1
#
_cell.length_a   1.000
_cell.length_b   1.000
_cell.length_c   1.000
_cell.angle_alpha   90.00
_cell.angle_beta   90.00
_cell.angle_gamma   90.00
#
_symmetry.space_group_name_H-M   'P 1'
#
loop_
_entity.id
_entity.type
_entity.pdbx_description
1 polymer ?
#
loop_
_entity_poly.entity_id
_entity_poly.type
_entity_poly.pdbx_seq_one_letter_code
_entity_poly.pdbx_strand_id
1 'polypeptide(L)'
;MHQKLDQSGNETFNKGVLMNAGVKEALKDNDYHCFIFHDVDLIPEDDRNLYSCPSEPRHMSVAVDKFNYTRTETTFSPSNRKGCIVHSTPRVACQLNALLAESILLIIQLPYSYLVGGVFAITKAHFVLVNGYSNLYWGWGGEDDDMAYR
;
A
#
# COMPACT_ATOMS: atom_id res chain seq x y z
N MET A 1 -14.20 -0.54 13.60
CA MET A 1 -15.21 -1.39 12.94
C MET A 1 -14.50 -2.28 11.93
N HIS A 2 -14.91 -3.54 11.78
CA HIS A 2 -14.49 -4.41 10.69
C HIS A 2 -15.71 -4.76 9.86
N GLN A 3 -15.61 -4.63 8.54
CA GLN A 3 -16.70 -4.95 7.62
C GLN A 3 -16.16 -5.87 6.52
N LYS A 4 -16.89 -6.97 6.27
CA LYS A 4 -16.66 -7.84 5.12
C LYS A 4 -17.70 -7.51 4.06
N LEU A 5 -17.25 -7.35 2.82
CA LEU A 5 -18.14 -7.16 1.67
C LEU A 5 -18.05 -8.35 0.74
N ASP A 6 -19.20 -8.79 0.26
CA ASP A 6 -19.36 -9.94 -0.61
C ASP A 6 -20.04 -9.51 -1.92
N GLN A 7 -19.43 -9.85 -3.05
CA GLN A 7 -20.05 -9.69 -4.37
C GLN A 7 -21.01 -10.85 -4.61
N SER A 8 -22.26 -10.53 -4.95
CA SER A 8 -23.28 -11.51 -5.32
C SER A 8 -23.40 -11.66 -6.83
N GLY A 9 -23.79 -12.85 -7.30
CA GLY A 9 -23.98 -13.18 -8.71
C GLY A 9 -22.78 -13.89 -9.34
N ASN A 10 -22.84 -14.07 -10.66
CA ASN A 10 -21.84 -14.82 -11.44
C ASN A 10 -20.96 -13.90 -12.31
N GLU A 11 -21.06 -12.58 -12.12
CA GLU A 11 -20.20 -11.63 -12.80
C GLU A 11 -18.76 -11.75 -12.32
N THR A 12 -17.81 -11.31 -13.15
CA THR A 12 -16.40 -11.26 -12.78
C THR A 12 -16.21 -10.43 -11.51
N PHE A 13 -15.34 -10.89 -10.61
CA PHE A 13 -15.03 -10.16 -9.38
C PHE A 13 -14.44 -8.76 -9.66
N ASN A 14 -14.87 -7.77 -8.88
CA ASN A 14 -14.35 -6.40 -8.97
C ASN A 14 -13.98 -5.89 -7.57
N LYS A 15 -12.69 -5.96 -7.25
CA LYS A 15 -12.13 -5.53 -5.95
C LYS A 15 -12.37 -4.04 -5.71
N GLY A 16 -12.10 -3.18 -6.69
CA GLY A 16 -12.24 -1.73 -6.56
C GLY A 16 -13.66 -1.29 -6.24
N VAL A 17 -14.67 -1.88 -6.90
CA VAL A 17 -16.09 -1.61 -6.61
C VAL A 17 -16.46 -1.99 -5.18
N LEU A 18 -16.00 -3.14 -4.69
CA LEU A 18 -16.25 -3.56 -3.31
C LEU A 18 -15.58 -2.61 -2.31
N MET A 19 -14.32 -2.22 -2.53
CA MET A 19 -13.63 -1.27 -1.64
C MET A 19 -14.35 0.08 -1.58
N ASN A 20 -14.81 0.59 -2.73
CA ASN A 20 -15.62 1.81 -2.80
C ASN A 20 -16.96 1.67 -2.07
N ALA A 21 -17.65 0.54 -2.25
CA ALA A 21 -18.89 0.25 -1.53
C ALA A 21 -18.64 0.20 -0.01
N GLY A 22 -17.51 -0.35 0.43
CA GLY A 22 -17.15 -0.47 1.85
C GLY A 22 -17.02 0.87 2.52
N VAL A 23 -16.30 1.81 1.89
CA VAL A 23 -16.22 3.19 2.38
C VAL A 23 -17.60 3.83 2.46
N LYS A 24 -18.43 3.66 1.42
CA LYS A 24 -19.77 4.24 1.37
C LYS A 24 -20.69 3.67 2.46
N GLU A 25 -20.64 2.37 2.72
CA GLU A 25 -21.46 1.72 3.75
C GLU A 25 -20.95 2.03 5.16
N ALA A 26 -19.63 2.01 5.40
CA ALA A 26 -19.05 2.35 6.69
C ALA A 26 -19.41 3.80 7.11
N LEU A 27 -19.41 4.73 6.16
CA LEU A 27 -19.77 6.13 6.43
C LEU A 27 -21.24 6.36 6.77
N LYS A 28 -22.13 5.36 6.57
CA LYS A 28 -23.51 5.43 7.06
C LYS A 28 -23.61 5.13 8.55
N ASP A 29 -22.65 4.39 9.09
CA ASP A 29 -22.61 4.02 10.50
C ASP A 29 -21.92 5.10 11.34
N ASN A 30 -20.78 5.63 10.87
CA ASN A 30 -20.05 6.67 11.59
C ASN A 30 -19.17 7.51 10.65
N ASP A 31 -18.72 8.67 11.12
CA ASP A 31 -17.78 9.54 10.40
C ASP A 31 -16.33 9.04 10.54
N TYR A 32 -16.04 7.88 9.96
CA TYR A 32 -14.69 7.30 9.97
C TYR A 32 -13.69 8.17 9.19
N HIS A 33 -12.56 8.47 9.82
CA HIS A 33 -11.49 9.29 9.23
C HIS A 33 -10.38 8.47 8.56
N CYS A 34 -10.35 7.16 8.80
CA CYS A 34 -9.33 6.23 8.34
C CYS A 34 -9.98 4.98 7.77
N PHE A 35 -9.51 4.55 6.60
CA PHE A 35 -9.91 3.31 5.96
C PHE A 35 -8.70 2.42 5.76
N ILE A 36 -8.85 1.14 6.11
CA ILE A 36 -7.84 0.11 5.91
C ILE A 36 -8.49 -0.95 5.01
N PHE A 37 -8.01 -1.03 3.77
CA PHE A 37 -8.39 -2.06 2.82
C PHE A 37 -7.48 -3.26 3.02
N HIS A 38 -8.06 -4.45 3.04
CA HIS A 38 -7.36 -5.63 3.52
C HIS A 38 -7.88 -6.88 2.82
N ASP A 39 -7.00 -7.56 2.09
CA ASP A 39 -7.30 -8.86 1.50
C ASP A 39 -7.59 -9.89 2.61
N VAL A 40 -8.56 -10.78 2.38
CA VAL A 40 -9.08 -11.69 3.43
C VAL A 40 -8.05 -12.76 3.86
N ASP A 41 -7.01 -12.97 3.06
CA ASP A 41 -5.99 -14.01 3.23
C ASP A 41 -4.64 -13.48 3.76
N LEU A 42 -4.57 -12.21 4.17
CA LEU A 42 -3.40 -11.65 4.84
C LEU A 42 -3.68 -11.50 6.34
N ILE A 43 -2.70 -11.78 7.18
CA ILE A 43 -2.80 -11.56 8.63
C ILE A 43 -1.47 -10.93 9.07
N PRO A 44 -1.47 -9.88 9.90
CA PRO A 44 -0.23 -9.33 10.43
C PRO A 44 0.43 -10.33 11.38
N GLU A 45 1.68 -10.67 11.12
CA GLU A 45 2.50 -11.52 12.00
C GLU A 45 3.09 -10.75 13.20
N ASP A 46 3.16 -9.42 13.09
CA ASP A 46 3.79 -8.54 14.06
C ASP A 46 2.79 -7.48 14.53
N ASP A 47 2.54 -7.43 15.84
CA ASP A 47 1.60 -6.50 16.48
C ASP A 47 2.09 -5.04 16.45
N ARG A 48 3.36 -4.82 16.11
CA ARG A 48 3.92 -3.49 15.86
C ARG A 48 3.47 -2.90 14.53
N ASN A 49 2.88 -3.71 13.62
CA ASN A 49 2.22 -3.22 12.43
C ASN A 49 0.86 -2.59 12.81
N LEU A 50 0.89 -1.35 13.30
CA LEU A 50 -0.29 -0.69 13.86
C LEU A 50 -1.34 -0.39 12.78
N TYR A 51 -2.55 -0.93 12.95
CA TYR A 51 -3.71 -0.72 12.08
C TYR A 51 -4.34 0.66 12.30
N SER A 52 -3.66 1.69 11.80
CA SER A 52 -4.08 3.08 11.83
C SER A 52 -3.54 3.83 10.62
N CYS A 53 -4.24 4.89 10.20
CA CYS A 53 -3.77 5.74 9.13
C CYS A 53 -2.76 6.76 9.69
N PRO A 54 -1.55 6.86 9.12
CA PRO A 54 -0.68 8.01 9.37
C PRO A 54 -1.16 9.20 8.51
N SER A 55 -0.36 10.27 8.44
CA SER A 55 -0.70 11.45 7.63
C SER A 55 -0.80 11.14 6.13
N GLU A 56 0.07 10.26 5.62
CA GLU A 56 0.11 9.83 4.22
C GLU A 56 -0.51 8.43 4.01
N PRO A 57 -0.97 8.06 2.82
CA PRO A 57 -1.38 6.68 2.56
C PRO A 57 -0.24 5.70 2.83
N ARG A 58 -0.53 4.54 3.43
CA ARG A 58 0.48 3.55 3.86
C ARG A 58 0.13 2.17 3.35
N HIS A 59 1.05 1.57 2.59
CA HIS A 59 1.05 0.13 2.34
C HIS A 59 1.53 -0.62 3.61
N MET A 60 0.78 -1.62 4.04
CA MET A 60 0.98 -2.33 5.32
C MET A 60 1.45 -3.78 5.15
N SER A 61 1.19 -4.42 4.00
CA SER A 61 1.63 -5.79 3.66
C SER A 61 2.97 -5.80 2.94
N VAL A 62 3.95 -5.16 3.55
CA VAL A 62 5.25 -4.87 2.94
C VAL A 62 6.15 -6.11 2.81
N ALA A 63 5.93 -7.15 3.63
CA ALA A 63 6.60 -8.44 3.55
C ALA A 63 5.57 -9.56 3.80
N VAL A 64 5.46 -10.51 2.89
CA VAL A 64 4.47 -11.60 2.93
C VAL A 64 5.17 -12.95 2.78
N ASP A 65 4.73 -13.94 3.57
CA ASP A 65 5.26 -15.30 3.64
C ASP A 65 5.19 -16.06 2.30
N LYS A 66 4.18 -15.78 1.49
CA LYS A 66 3.99 -16.30 0.13
C LYS A 66 5.18 -16.00 -0.79
N PHE A 67 5.90 -14.91 -0.52
CA PHE A 67 7.14 -14.56 -1.21
C PHE A 67 8.39 -14.97 -0.43
N ASN A 68 8.24 -15.81 0.59
CA ASN A 68 9.29 -16.24 1.53
C ASN A 68 10.02 -15.05 2.19
N TYR A 69 9.34 -13.90 2.30
CA TYR A 69 9.94 -12.60 2.64
C TYR A 69 11.17 -12.23 1.79
N THR A 70 11.31 -12.86 0.61
CA THR A 70 12.39 -12.65 -0.33
C THR A 70 12.01 -11.64 -1.40
N ARG A 71 13.00 -10.88 -1.87
CA ARG A 71 12.83 -9.89 -2.94
C ARG A 71 12.59 -10.59 -4.28
N THR A 72 11.55 -10.21 -5.01
CA THR A 72 11.48 -10.48 -6.46
C THR A 72 12.44 -9.53 -7.17
N GLU A 73 13.66 -10.00 -7.45
CA GLU A 73 14.62 -9.29 -8.30
C GLU A 73 14.13 -9.27 -9.75
N THR A 74 13.24 -8.35 -10.08
CA THR A 74 12.99 -7.98 -11.48
C THR A 74 13.55 -6.59 -11.73
N THR A 75 14.68 -6.58 -12.45
CA THR A 75 15.44 -5.44 -13.00
C THR A 75 16.45 -4.74 -12.07
N PHE A 76 17.50 -5.45 -11.66
CA PHE A 76 18.81 -4.80 -11.51
C PHE A 76 19.86 -5.62 -12.25
N SER A 77 20.13 -5.24 -13.51
CA SER A 77 21.32 -5.73 -14.20
C SER A 77 22.54 -5.15 -13.48
N PRO A 78 23.52 -5.98 -13.05
CA PRO A 78 24.74 -5.49 -12.43
C PRO A 78 25.65 -4.95 -13.53
N SER A 79 25.34 -3.75 -14.02
CA SER A 79 26.29 -3.00 -14.83
C SER A 79 26.23 -1.51 -14.51
N ASN A 80 27.39 -1.02 -14.07
CA ASN A 80 27.82 0.36 -14.01
C ASN A 80 27.34 1.24 -12.84
N ARG A 81 28.31 1.49 -11.95
CA ARG A 81 28.51 2.74 -11.20
C ARG A 81 27.99 3.95 -11.99
N LYS A 82 27.05 4.71 -11.41
CA LYS A 82 26.98 6.19 -11.32
C LYS A 82 25.56 6.65 -10.99
N GLY A 83 25.43 7.55 -10.02
CA GLY A 83 24.38 8.58 -10.03
C GLY A 83 23.43 8.57 -8.83
N CYS A 84 23.70 9.44 -7.87
CA CYS A 84 22.61 10.09 -7.13
C CYS A 84 21.86 11.04 -8.08
N ILE A 85 20.52 10.97 -8.16
CA ILE A 85 19.65 12.04 -8.70
C ILE A 85 18.34 12.05 -7.88
N VAL A 86 18.21 12.90 -6.85
CA VAL A 86 17.40 14.16 -6.73
C VAL A 86 15.94 14.13 -7.22
N HIS A 87 15.00 14.35 -6.29
CA HIS A 87 13.87 15.33 -6.29
C HIS A 87 13.02 15.03 -5.03
N SER A 88 12.61 15.92 -4.11
CA SER A 88 12.78 17.36 -3.94
C SER A 88 12.39 17.74 -2.49
N THR A 89 13.36 18.18 -1.68
CA THR A 89 13.28 19.35 -0.77
C THR A 89 14.69 19.69 -0.26
N PRO A 90 15.06 20.98 -0.09
CA PRO A 90 16.46 21.40 0.03
C PRO A 90 16.90 21.70 1.47
N ARG A 91 18.18 21.40 1.75
CA ARG A 91 19.03 21.87 2.86
C ARG A 91 18.68 21.35 4.26
N VAL A 92 19.32 20.26 4.69
CA VAL A 92 20.46 20.27 5.64
C VAL A 92 21.28 19.00 5.37
N ALA A 93 22.60 19.15 5.34
CA ALA A 93 23.57 18.11 5.03
C ALA A 93 23.52 16.92 6.00
N CYS A 94 23.92 15.75 5.52
CA CYS A 94 24.59 14.79 6.40
C CYS A 94 25.62 13.95 5.64
N GLN A 95 26.82 14.52 5.47
CA GLN A 95 28.02 13.72 5.69
C GLN A 95 28.06 13.40 7.19
N LEU A 96 27.41 12.32 7.63
CA LEU A 96 27.81 11.62 8.85
C LEU A 96 28.15 10.17 8.49
N ASN A 97 29.23 9.70 9.12
CA ASN A 97 29.93 8.46 8.87
C ASN A 97 29.03 7.23 8.74
N ALA A 98 29.37 6.40 7.74
CA ALA A 98 28.78 5.12 7.37
C ALA A 98 28.99 3.98 8.41
N LEU A 99 28.97 4.26 9.71
CA LEU A 99 29.22 3.25 10.76
C LEU A 99 28.13 3.16 11.84
N LEU A 100 26.98 3.82 11.65
CA LEU A 100 25.80 3.63 12.51
C LEU A 100 24.51 3.32 11.72
N ALA A 101 24.59 3.20 10.39
CA ALA A 101 23.42 2.90 9.55
C ALA A 101 23.11 1.40 9.42
N GLU A 102 23.88 0.51 10.06
CA GLU A 102 23.72 -0.95 9.91
C GLU A 102 22.81 -1.62 10.96
N SER A 103 22.10 -0.87 11.81
CA SER A 103 21.23 -1.49 12.83
C SER A 103 19.77 -1.05 12.85
N ILE A 104 19.35 0.00 12.13
CA ILE A 104 17.93 0.38 12.03
C ILE A 104 17.63 0.96 10.64
N LEU A 105 17.78 0.13 9.61
CA LEU A 105 17.09 0.33 8.35
C LEU A 105 16.70 -1.06 7.83
N LEU A 106 15.69 -1.67 8.47
CA LEU A 106 14.94 -2.76 7.87
C LEU A 106 14.22 -2.16 6.65
N ILE A 107 14.93 -2.03 5.53
CA ILE A 107 14.33 -1.66 4.26
C ILE A 107 13.47 -2.84 3.88
N ILE A 108 12.18 -2.76 4.21
CA ILE A 108 11.21 -3.69 3.65
C ILE A 108 11.09 -3.30 2.17
N GLN A 109 11.76 -4.06 1.32
CA GLN A 109 11.93 -3.74 -0.09
C GLN A 109 10.84 -4.43 -0.90
N LEU A 110 9.88 -3.63 -1.36
CA LEU A 110 8.74 -4.08 -2.14
C LEU A 110 9.16 -4.58 -3.53
N PRO A 111 8.35 -5.44 -4.18
CA PRO A 111 8.51 -5.79 -5.59
C PRO A 111 8.67 -4.58 -6.51
N TYR A 112 7.97 -3.49 -6.19
CA TYR A 112 8.11 -2.17 -6.81
C TYR A 112 7.65 -1.06 -5.84
N SER A 113 8.12 0.17 -6.04
CA SER A 113 8.00 1.27 -5.05
C SER A 113 6.59 1.83 -4.87
N TYR A 114 5.66 1.52 -5.76
CA TYR A 114 4.28 1.98 -5.77
C TYR A 114 3.27 0.85 -5.50
N LEU A 115 3.70 -0.28 -4.94
CA LEU A 115 2.79 -1.37 -4.58
C LEU A 115 1.92 -0.97 -3.37
N VAL A 116 0.59 -1.00 -3.56
CA VAL A 116 -0.41 -0.79 -2.49
C VAL A 116 -1.41 -1.96 -2.37
N GLY A 117 -1.17 -3.08 -3.07
CA GLY A 117 -1.99 -4.28 -2.95
C GLY A 117 -1.86 -4.99 -1.60
N GLY A 118 -2.73 -5.94 -1.32
CA GLY A 118 -2.77 -6.65 -0.03
C GLY A 118 -3.47 -5.84 1.06
N VAL A 119 -2.71 -5.07 1.84
CA VAL A 119 -3.22 -4.24 2.95
C VAL A 119 -2.76 -2.79 2.79
N PHE A 120 -3.72 -1.88 2.69
CA PHE A 120 -3.49 -0.46 2.41
C PHE A 120 -4.35 0.44 3.28
N ALA A 121 -3.72 1.40 3.96
CA ALA A 121 -4.37 2.39 4.81
C ALA A 121 -4.38 3.77 4.15
N ILE A 122 -5.52 4.45 4.17
CA ILE A 122 -5.70 5.79 3.61
C ILE A 122 -6.69 6.60 4.43
N THR A 123 -6.42 7.91 4.58
CA THR A 123 -7.35 8.82 5.26
C THR A 123 -8.59 9.06 4.41
N LYS A 124 -9.72 9.39 5.04
CA LYS A 124 -10.94 9.80 4.32
C LYS A 124 -10.67 10.96 3.35
N ALA A 125 -9.86 11.93 3.77
CA ALA A 125 -9.49 13.07 2.94
C ALA A 125 -8.75 12.65 1.67
N HIS A 126 -7.73 11.79 1.79
CA HIS A 126 -6.98 11.29 0.64
C HIS A 126 -7.83 10.40 -0.26
N PHE A 127 -8.66 9.53 0.32
CA PHE A 127 -9.55 8.66 -0.46
C PHE A 127 -10.54 9.46 -1.31
N VAL A 128 -11.12 10.52 -0.75
CA VAL A 128 -12.00 11.44 -1.48
C VAL A 128 -11.24 12.24 -2.52
N LEU A 129 -10.02 12.69 -2.21
CA LEU A 129 -9.16 13.46 -3.12
C LEU A 129 -8.87 12.70 -4.41
N VAL A 130 -8.60 11.39 -4.32
CA VAL A 130 -8.31 10.51 -5.46
C VAL A 130 -9.56 9.91 -6.12
N ASN A 131 -10.75 10.28 -5.65
CA ASN A 131 -12.04 9.76 -6.10
C ASN A 131 -12.17 8.22 -5.97
N GLY A 132 -11.61 7.66 -4.89
CA GLY A 132 -11.66 6.23 -4.60
C GLY A 132 -10.98 5.33 -5.64
N TYR A 133 -11.24 4.02 -5.55
CA TYR A 133 -10.74 3.03 -6.52
C TYR A 133 -11.43 3.18 -7.87
N SER A 134 -10.77 2.77 -8.96
CA SER A 134 -11.42 2.63 -10.26
C SER A 134 -12.47 1.52 -10.24
N ASN A 135 -13.62 1.77 -10.87
CA ASN A 135 -14.69 0.78 -11.05
C ASN A 135 -14.53 -0.02 -12.36
N LEU A 136 -13.46 0.21 -13.14
CA LEU A 136 -13.29 -0.36 -14.48
C LEU A 136 -12.49 -1.67 -14.50
N TYR A 137 -11.84 -2.04 -13.40
CA TYR A 137 -11.02 -3.25 -13.31
C TYR A 137 -11.88 -4.45 -12.91
N TRP A 138 -12.21 -5.27 -13.92
CA TRP A 138 -12.92 -6.54 -13.75
C TRP A 138 -11.94 -7.69 -13.91
N GLY A 139 -11.84 -8.55 -12.90
CA GLY A 139 -10.88 -9.65 -12.86
C GLY A 139 -9.62 -9.30 -12.07
N TRP A 140 -8.51 -9.99 -12.37
CA TRP A 140 -7.27 -9.87 -11.61
C TRP A 140 -6.34 -8.80 -12.21
N GLY A 141 -6.02 -7.79 -11.40
CA GLY A 141 -4.88 -6.91 -11.60
C GLY A 141 -5.19 -5.52 -12.15
N GLY A 142 -4.28 -4.58 -11.84
CA GLY A 142 -4.27 -3.20 -12.32
C GLY A 142 -5.03 -2.20 -11.44
N GLU A 143 -5.91 -2.66 -10.55
CA GLU A 143 -6.68 -1.77 -9.68
C GLU A 143 -5.85 -1.18 -8.54
N ASP A 144 -4.95 -1.98 -7.95
CA ASP A 144 -4.03 -1.53 -6.92
C ASP A 144 -3.00 -0.56 -7.51
N ASP A 145 -2.52 -0.83 -8.73
CA ASP A 145 -1.59 0.05 -9.45
C ASP A 145 -2.24 1.38 -9.85
N ASP A 146 -3.50 1.37 -10.29
CA ASP A 146 -4.28 2.58 -10.56
C ASP A 146 -4.48 3.41 -9.29
N MET A 147 -4.79 2.77 -8.15
CA MET A 147 -4.88 3.45 -6.86
C MET A 147 -3.55 4.09 -6.45
N ALA A 148 -2.42 3.40 -6.64
CA ALA A 148 -1.11 3.93 -6.31
C ALA A 148 -0.69 5.11 -7.20
N TYR A 149 -1.22 5.19 -8.41
CA TYR A 149 -0.92 6.27 -9.37
C TYR A 149 -1.68 7.58 -9.06
N ARG A 150 -2.82 7.50 -8.36
CA ARG A 150 -3.68 8.65 -8.07
C ARG A 150 -3.21 9.45 -6.85
#